data_AF-Q13I83-F1
#
_entry.id   AF-Q13I83-F1
#
_cell.length_a   1.000
_cell.length_b   1.000
_cell.length_c   1.000
_cell.angle_alpha   90.00
_cell.angle_beta   90.00
_cell.angle_gamma   90.00
#
_symmetry.space_group_name_H-M   'P 1'
#
loop_
_entity.id
_entity.type
_entity.pdbx_description
1 polymer ?
#
loop_
_entity_poly.entity_id
_entity_poly.type
_entity_poly.pdbx_seq_one_letter_code
_entity_poly.pdbx_strand_id
1 'polypeptide(L)'
;MADGLRQSVLPAVTGGAAQRQLKATLHALGRLQRSWDRWPAYLAEDNADVRRTLESVLPDLQAAAPASAASLAAIARQLETQAPGPAVQVRGVNDPALAAACVLNEALHAVLASLEEWLRTPDQGAPAAREHALQILGELYGRMAERELRAWAVQAEND
;
A
#
# COMPACT_ATOMS: atom_id res chain seq x y z
N MET A 1 10.12 3.65 -22.22
CA MET A 1 11.54 3.24 -22.43
C MET A 1 11.65 1.99 -23.32
N ALA A 2 10.76 1.00 -23.17
CA ALA A 2 10.74 -0.21 -24.01
C ALA A 2 10.53 0.06 -25.52
N ASP A 3 9.70 1.04 -25.91
CA ASP A 3 9.45 1.34 -27.33
C ASP A 3 10.67 1.92 -28.06
N GLY A 4 11.48 2.74 -27.38
CA GLY A 4 12.73 3.26 -27.94
C GLY A 4 13.76 2.17 -28.22
N LEU A 5 13.90 1.20 -27.32
CA LEU A 5 14.74 0.01 -27.50
C LEU A 5 14.19 -0.94 -28.59
N ARG A 6 12.87 -1.09 -28.65
CA ARG A 6 12.18 -1.91 -29.67
C ARG A 6 12.38 -1.35 -31.08
N GLN A 7 12.34 -0.03 -31.23
CA GLN A 7 12.49 0.65 -32.53
C GLN A 7 13.95 0.76 -32.98
N SER A 8 14.91 0.86 -32.05
CA SER A 8 16.33 1.06 -32.37
C SER A 8 17.13 -0.25 -32.48
N VAL A 9 16.85 -1.25 -31.63
CA VAL A 9 17.71 -2.44 -31.50
C VAL A 9 17.21 -3.64 -32.29
N LEU A 10 15.89 -3.87 -32.36
CA LEU A 10 15.35 -5.03 -33.10
C LEU A 10 15.66 -5.06 -34.59
N PRO A 11 15.75 -3.93 -35.32
CA PRO A 11 16.16 -3.93 -36.72
C PRO A 11 17.64 -4.29 -36.93
N ALA A 12 18.49 -4.08 -35.92
CA ALA A 12 19.94 -4.27 -36.00
C ALA A 12 20.40 -5.71 -35.67
N VAL A 13 19.53 -6.55 -35.11
CA VAL A 13 19.84 -7.94 -34.77
C VAL A 13 19.44 -8.86 -35.92
N THR A 14 20.42 -9.52 -36.54
CA THR A 14 20.19 -10.52 -37.59
C THR A 14 19.36 -11.69 -37.06
N GLY A 15 18.39 -12.14 -37.86
CA GLY A 15 17.32 -13.04 -37.42
C GLY A 15 17.80 -14.36 -36.81
N GLY A 16 17.05 -14.89 -35.85
CA GLY A 16 17.37 -16.18 -35.20
C GLY A 16 16.98 -16.23 -33.72
N ALA A 17 17.67 -17.08 -32.96
CA ALA A 17 17.42 -17.29 -31.53
C ALA A 17 17.65 -16.02 -30.69
N ALA A 18 18.69 -15.25 -31.00
CA ALA A 18 19.01 -13.99 -30.32
C ALA A 18 17.90 -12.95 -30.45
N GLN A 19 17.30 -12.82 -31.64
CA GLN A 19 16.17 -11.91 -31.87
C GLN A 19 14.91 -12.34 -31.10
N ARG A 20 14.64 -13.65 -31.00
CA ARG A 20 13.52 -14.18 -30.20
C ARG A 20 13.72 -13.93 -28.70
N GLN A 21 14.94 -14.14 -28.20
CA GLN A 21 15.30 -13.83 -26.82
C GLN A 21 15.17 -12.33 -26.54
N LEU A 22 15.65 -11.46 -27.43
CA LEU A 22 15.54 -10.01 -27.27
C LEU A 22 14.07 -9.55 -27.26
N LYS A 23 13.22 -10.11 -28.13
CA LYS A 23 11.77 -9.86 -28.13
C LYS A 23 11.11 -10.32 -26.83
N ALA A 24 11.46 -11.51 -26.34
CA ALA A 24 10.94 -12.04 -25.08
C ALA A 24 11.35 -11.17 -23.89
N THR A 25 12.61 -10.73 -23.84
CA THR A 25 13.11 -9.82 -22.81
C THR A 25 12.42 -8.45 -22.86
N LEU A 26 12.26 -7.86 -24.05
CA LEU A 26 11.51 -6.60 -24.21
C LEU A 26 10.04 -6.73 -23.82
N HIS A 27 9.42 -7.88 -24.12
CA HIS A 27 8.06 -8.17 -23.70
C HIS A 27 7.95 -8.30 -22.17
N ALA A 28 8.87 -9.02 -21.53
CA ALA A 28 8.95 -9.12 -20.08
C ALA A 28 9.19 -7.75 -19.42
N LEU A 29 10.09 -6.93 -19.97
CA LEU A 29 10.32 -5.56 -19.52
C LEU A 29 9.08 -4.67 -19.69
N GLY A 30 8.35 -4.83 -20.79
CA GLY A 30 7.09 -4.12 -21.01
C GLY A 30 5.99 -4.51 -20.01
N ARG A 31 5.89 -5.81 -19.67
CA ARG A 31 4.99 -6.29 -18.60
C ARG A 31 5.38 -5.71 -17.25
N LEU A 32 6.67 -5.74 -16.92
CA LEU A 32 7.20 -5.22 -15.67
C LEU A 32 6.94 -3.72 -15.53
N GLN A 33 7.17 -2.95 -16.61
CA GLN A 33 6.87 -1.51 -16.65
C GLN A 33 5.37 -1.25 -16.37
N ARG A 34 4.45 -1.97 -17.03
CA ARG A 34 3.00 -1.80 -16.81
C ARG A 34 2.56 -2.18 -15.40
N SER A 35 3.14 -3.22 -14.80
CA SER A 35 2.86 -3.58 -13.41
C SER A 35 3.36 -2.51 -12.44
N TRP A 36 4.50 -1.88 -12.74
CA TRP A 36 5.06 -0.79 -11.94
C TRP A 36 4.31 0.52 -12.10
N ASP A 37 3.70 0.80 -13.26
CA ASP A 37 2.89 2.02 -13.45
C ASP A 37 1.55 1.97 -12.67
N ARG A 38 1.04 0.77 -12.36
CA ARG A 38 -0.20 0.59 -11.59
C ARG A 38 0.02 0.55 -10.07
N TRP A 39 1.21 0.12 -9.64
CA TRP A 39 1.63 0.02 -8.23
C TRP A 39 1.40 1.31 -7.40
N PRO A 40 1.75 2.50 -7.91
CA PRO A 40 1.59 3.77 -7.18
C PRO A 40 0.13 4.15 -6.94
N ALA A 41 -0.80 3.80 -7.85
CA ALA A 41 -2.18 4.26 -7.79
C ALA A 41 -2.96 3.59 -6.66
N TYR A 42 -2.89 2.26 -6.57
CA TYR A 42 -3.60 1.55 -5.50
C TYR A 42 -2.94 1.78 -4.13
N LEU A 43 -1.62 1.95 -4.08
CA LEU A 43 -0.90 2.24 -2.83
C LEU A 43 -1.34 3.59 -2.22
N ALA A 44 -1.56 4.60 -3.05
CA ALA A 44 -2.09 5.89 -2.61
C ALA A 44 -3.54 5.77 -2.11
N GLU A 45 -4.37 4.98 -2.79
CA GLU A 45 -5.75 4.70 -2.37
C GLU A 45 -5.79 3.93 -1.03
N ASP A 46 -4.94 2.92 -0.86
CA ASP A 46 -4.83 2.15 0.37
C ASP A 46 -4.35 3.03 1.52
N ASN A 47 -3.32 3.86 1.31
CA ASN A 47 -2.87 4.81 2.33
C ASN A 47 -3.98 5.76 2.79
N ALA A 48 -4.78 6.26 1.85
CA ALA A 48 -5.91 7.13 2.17
C ALA A 48 -7.01 6.38 2.92
N ASP A 49 -7.30 5.13 2.56
CA ASP A 49 -8.33 4.30 3.19
C ASP A 49 -7.93 3.85 4.60
N VAL A 50 -6.67 3.43 4.79
CA VAL A 50 -6.10 3.11 6.10
C VAL A 50 -6.16 4.33 7.02
N ARG A 51 -5.67 5.48 6.55
CA ARG A 51 -5.71 6.73 7.32
C ARG A 51 -7.13 7.08 7.75
N ARG A 52 -8.08 7.10 6.81
CA ARG A 52 -9.49 7.39 7.09
C ARG A 52 -10.08 6.42 8.12
N THR A 53 -9.75 5.14 7.99
CA THR A 53 -10.22 4.11 8.91
C THR A 53 -9.69 4.36 10.33
N LEU A 54 -8.39 4.61 10.47
CA LEU A 54 -7.77 4.95 11.75
C LEU A 54 -8.36 6.22 12.37
N GLU A 55 -8.56 7.27 11.57
CA GLU A 55 -9.17 8.54 11.98
C GLU A 55 -10.63 8.38 12.44
N SER A 56 -11.35 7.41 11.89
CA SER A 56 -12.73 7.11 12.30
C SER A 56 -12.81 6.27 13.59
N VAL A 57 -11.92 5.28 13.76
CA VAL A 57 -12.02 4.29 14.84
C VAL A 57 -11.41 4.80 16.15
N LEU A 58 -10.32 5.56 16.08
CA LEU A 58 -9.60 6.00 17.29
C LEU A 58 -10.43 6.88 18.23
N PRO A 59 -11.21 7.88 17.75
CA PRO A 59 -12.05 8.69 18.62
C PRO A 59 -13.13 7.87 19.34
N ASP A 60 -13.77 6.93 18.63
CA ASP A 60 -14.82 6.08 19.19
C ASP A 60 -14.28 5.16 20.28
N LEU A 61 -13.09 4.57 20.06
CA LEU A 61 -12.40 3.79 21.07
C LEU A 61 -11.99 4.64 22.28
N GLN A 62 -11.52 5.87 22.08
CA GLN A 62 -11.15 6.78 23.17
C GLN A 62 -12.36 7.14 24.05
N ALA A 63 -13.51 7.42 23.42
CA ALA A 63 -14.74 7.74 24.11
C ALA A 63 -15.29 6.53 24.91
N ALA A 64 -15.20 5.32 24.34
CA ALA A 64 -15.69 4.10 24.97
C ALA A 64 -14.74 3.54 26.04
N ALA A 65 -13.46 3.93 26.05
CA ALA A 65 -12.42 3.41 26.92
C ALA A 65 -11.65 4.51 27.66
N PRO A 66 -12.29 5.33 28.52
CA PRO A 66 -11.63 6.47 29.16
C PRO A 66 -10.45 6.05 30.05
N ALA A 67 -10.52 4.87 30.68
CA ALA A 67 -9.42 4.32 31.48
C ALA A 67 -8.16 3.99 30.65
N SER A 68 -8.32 3.77 29.34
CA SER A 68 -7.24 3.46 28.40
C SER A 68 -6.94 4.64 27.46
N ALA A 69 -7.54 5.81 27.68
CA ALA A 69 -7.46 6.96 26.78
C ALA A 69 -6.01 7.41 26.50
N ALA A 70 -5.10 7.31 27.49
CA ALA A 70 -3.70 7.67 27.31
C ALA A 70 -2.97 6.79 26.26
N SER A 71 -3.27 5.49 26.25
CA SER A 71 -2.69 4.54 25.27
C SER A 71 -3.23 4.80 23.86
N LEU A 72 -4.54 5.01 23.72
CA LEU A 72 -5.15 5.37 22.44
C LEU A 72 -4.71 6.76 21.95
N ALA A 73 -4.46 7.71 22.85
CA ALA A 73 -3.90 9.02 22.50
C ALA A 73 -2.44 8.92 22.04
N ALA A 74 -1.68 7.92 22.51
CA ALA A 74 -0.34 7.64 21.96
C ALA A 74 -0.43 7.15 20.51
N ILE A 75 -1.37 6.25 20.21
CA ILE A 75 -1.62 5.76 18.85
C ILE A 75 -2.11 6.90 17.93
N ALA A 76 -3.04 7.74 18.41
CA ALA A 76 -3.50 8.90 17.66
C ALA A 76 -2.37 9.90 17.34
N ARG A 77 -1.49 10.18 18.31
CA ARG A 77 -0.29 10.99 18.05
C ARG A 77 0.65 10.35 17.03
N GLN A 78 0.81 9.01 17.06
CA GLN A 78 1.58 8.32 16.04
C GLN A 78 0.98 8.53 14.65
N LEU A 79 -0.35 8.53 14.50
CA LEU A 79 -1.02 8.80 13.22
C LEU A 79 -0.80 10.25 12.73
N GLU A 80 -0.86 11.22 13.64
CA GLU A 80 -0.65 12.64 13.34
C GLU A 80 0.77 12.93 12.84
N THR A 81 1.77 12.22 13.37
CA THR A 81 3.17 12.40 12.94
C THR A 81 3.47 11.78 11.57
N GLN A 82 2.55 11.01 10.97
CA GLN A 82 2.73 10.43 9.62
C GLN A 82 2.48 11.42 8.48
N ALA A 83 2.69 12.72 8.72
CA ALA A 83 2.67 13.71 7.66
C ALA A 83 3.77 13.42 6.62
N PRO A 84 3.59 13.80 5.34
CA PRO A 84 4.61 13.60 4.32
C PRO A 84 5.90 14.30 4.75
N GLY A 85 6.92 13.52 5.13
CA GLY A 85 8.25 14.01 5.42
C GLY A 85 8.97 14.50 4.16
N PRO A 86 10.15 15.14 4.30
CA PRO A 86 10.98 15.50 3.14
C PRO A 86 11.27 14.25 2.30
N ALA A 87 11.46 14.44 0.98
CA ALA A 87 11.65 13.37 0.01
C ALA A 87 12.62 12.29 0.50
N VAL A 88 12.07 11.15 0.92
CA VAL A 88 12.85 10.00 1.38
C VAL A 88 13.23 9.18 0.16
N GLN A 89 14.52 8.96 -0.05
CA GLN A 89 14.96 7.98 -1.05
C GLN A 89 14.74 6.57 -0.51
N VAL A 90 13.87 5.82 -1.17
CA VAL A 90 13.71 4.38 -0.95
C VAL A 90 14.62 3.64 -1.93
N ARG A 91 15.44 2.73 -1.42
CA ARG A 91 16.37 1.96 -2.25
C ARG A 91 15.61 1.18 -3.32
N GLY A 92 15.92 1.44 -4.59
CA GLY A 92 15.29 0.76 -5.74
C GLY A 92 14.03 1.46 -6.27
N VAL A 93 13.60 2.57 -5.68
CA VAL A 93 12.50 3.40 -6.17
C VAL A 93 13.05 4.72 -6.70
N ASN A 94 12.99 4.92 -8.02
CA ASN A 94 13.50 6.12 -8.68
C ASN A 94 12.46 7.26 -8.74
N ASP A 95 11.17 6.95 -8.53
CA ASP A 95 10.09 7.93 -8.50
C ASP A 95 9.91 8.45 -7.06
N PRO A 96 10.15 9.74 -6.80
CA PRO A 96 10.01 10.32 -5.46
C PRO A 96 8.56 10.27 -4.93
N ALA A 97 7.55 10.30 -5.81
CA ALA A 97 6.16 10.22 -5.39
C ALA A 97 5.82 8.80 -4.90
N LEU A 98 6.27 7.78 -5.63
CA LEU A 98 6.15 6.39 -5.21
C LEU A 98 6.95 6.11 -3.93
N ALA A 99 8.17 6.65 -3.81
CA ALA A 99 8.98 6.50 -2.61
C ALA A 99 8.27 7.07 -1.37
N ALA A 100 7.68 8.25 -1.49
CA ALA A 100 6.87 8.86 -0.43
C ALA A 100 5.63 8.01 -0.10
N ALA A 101 4.95 7.45 -1.10
CA ALA A 101 3.80 6.57 -0.90
C ALA A 101 4.17 5.28 -0.17
N CYS A 102 5.32 4.67 -0.47
CA CYS A 102 5.82 3.49 0.23
C CYS A 102 6.13 3.79 1.70
N VAL A 103 6.81 4.91 1.98
CA VAL A 103 7.13 5.31 3.35
C VAL A 103 5.87 5.58 4.16
N LEU A 104 4.90 6.28 3.58
CA LEU A 104 3.62 6.53 4.23
C LEU A 104 2.87 5.22 4.49
N ASN A 105 2.90 4.29 3.53
CA ASN A 105 2.26 2.98 3.69
C ASN A 105 2.84 2.22 4.88
N GLU A 106 4.17 2.05 4.92
CA GLU A 106 4.86 1.37 6.01
C GLU A 106 4.52 1.99 7.36
N ALA A 107 4.49 3.33 7.43
CA ALA A 107 4.21 4.01 8.67
C ALA A 107 2.74 3.90 9.13
N LEU A 108 1.79 3.92 8.18
CA LEU A 108 0.37 3.66 8.48
C LEU A 108 0.14 2.21 8.93
N HIS A 109 0.82 1.24 8.33
CA HIS A 109 0.78 -0.16 8.76
C HIS A 109 1.38 -0.35 10.17
N ALA A 110 2.40 0.43 10.53
CA ALA A 110 2.91 0.44 11.91
C ALA A 110 1.88 0.99 12.91
N VAL A 111 1.07 1.99 12.53
CA VAL A 111 -0.03 2.49 13.38
C VAL A 111 -1.14 1.44 13.50
N LEU A 112 -1.52 0.80 12.39
CA LEU A 112 -2.49 -0.31 12.41
C LEU A 112 -2.03 -1.42 13.35
N ALA A 113 -0.77 -1.84 13.28
CA ALA A 113 -0.23 -2.87 14.15
C ALA A 113 -0.32 -2.48 15.63
N SER A 114 0.00 -1.22 15.98
CA SER A 114 -0.18 -0.71 17.34
C SER A 114 -1.64 -0.76 17.81
N LEU A 115 -2.59 -0.41 16.94
CA LEU A 115 -4.01 -0.48 17.24
C LEU A 115 -4.49 -1.93 17.41
N GLU A 116 -4.09 -2.84 16.53
CA GLU A 116 -4.45 -4.24 16.65
C GLU A 116 -3.91 -4.88 17.92
N GLU A 117 -2.69 -4.55 18.31
CA GLU A 117 -2.12 -5.04 19.57
C GLU A 117 -2.90 -4.53 20.78
N TRP A 118 -3.30 -3.25 20.75
CA TRP A 118 -4.21 -2.68 21.72
C TRP A 118 -5.55 -3.45 21.76
N LEU A 119 -6.13 -3.74 20.59
CA LEU A 119 -7.39 -4.49 20.45
C LEU A 119 -7.28 -5.96 20.88
N ARG A 120 -6.09 -6.56 20.91
CA ARG A 120 -5.85 -7.92 21.41
C ARG A 120 -5.62 -7.96 22.91
N THR A 121 -5.17 -6.86 23.51
CA THR A 121 -4.84 -6.82 24.94
C THR A 121 -6.11 -7.05 25.78
N PRO A 122 -6.12 -8.04 26.69
CA PRO A 122 -7.23 -8.25 27.62
C PRO A 122 -7.44 -6.99 28.48
N ASP A 123 -8.69 -6.73 28.89
CA ASP A 123 -9.06 -5.63 29.80
C ASP A 123 -8.86 -4.19 29.29
N GLN A 124 -8.39 -4.01 28.06
CA GLN A 124 -8.40 -2.71 27.41
C GLN A 124 -9.78 -2.44 26.80
N GLY A 125 -10.38 -1.31 27.19
CA GLY A 125 -11.62 -0.76 26.63
C GLY A 125 -12.91 -1.57 26.78
N ALA A 126 -13.99 -0.99 26.26
CA ALA A 126 -15.32 -1.61 26.28
C ALA A 126 -15.42 -2.73 25.22
N PRO A 127 -15.94 -3.93 25.57
CA PRO A 127 -16.02 -5.06 24.63
C PRO A 127 -16.76 -4.74 23.32
N ALA A 128 -17.88 -4.03 23.40
CA ALA A 128 -18.67 -3.66 22.23
C ALA A 128 -17.93 -2.70 21.27
N ALA A 129 -17.18 -1.74 21.82
CA ALA A 129 -16.38 -0.82 21.01
C ALA A 129 -15.20 -1.53 20.34
N ARG A 130 -14.61 -2.53 21.01
CA ARG A 130 -13.58 -3.38 20.42
C ARG A 130 -14.10 -4.25 19.29
N GLU A 131 -15.25 -4.89 19.49
CA GLU A 131 -15.88 -5.70 18.44
C GLU A 131 -16.21 -4.83 17.22
N HIS A 132 -16.75 -3.63 17.44
CA HIS A 132 -17.01 -2.68 16.37
C HIS A 132 -15.74 -2.26 15.62
N ALA A 133 -14.67 -1.93 16.35
CA ALA A 133 -13.37 -1.60 15.75
C ALA A 133 -12.79 -2.77 14.93
N LEU A 134 -12.89 -4.00 15.43
CA LEU A 134 -12.45 -5.20 14.72
C LEU A 134 -13.26 -5.43 13.44
N GLN A 135 -14.57 -5.18 13.46
CA GLN A 135 -15.42 -5.25 12.27
C GLN A 135 -14.94 -4.24 11.21
N ILE A 136 -14.73 -2.98 11.59
CA ILE A 136 -14.27 -1.94 10.67
C ILE A 136 -12.90 -2.29 10.08
N LEU A 137 -11.97 -2.82 10.89
CA LEU A 137 -10.67 -3.29 10.39
C LEU A 137 -10.81 -4.47 9.42
N GLY A 138 -11.72 -5.40 9.68
CA GLY A 138 -12.05 -6.48 8.75
C GLY A 138 -12.56 -5.96 7.40
N GLU A 139 -13.42 -4.94 7.42
CA GLU A 139 -13.93 -4.29 6.21
C GLU A 139 -12.80 -3.55 5.44
N LEU A 140 -11.88 -2.90 6.14
CA LEU A 140 -10.69 -2.29 5.55
C LEU A 140 -9.84 -3.34 4.81
N TYR A 141 -9.51 -4.45 5.47
CA TYR A 141 -8.72 -5.52 4.85
C TYR A 141 -9.43 -6.14 3.65
N GLY A 142 -10.77 -6.27 3.71
CA GLY A 142 -11.57 -6.69 2.56
C GLY A 142 -11.41 -5.75 1.36
N ARG A 143 -11.53 -4.42 1.57
CA ARG A 143 -11.36 -3.42 0.49
C ARG A 143 -9.95 -3.43 -0.10
N MET A 144 -8.91 -3.58 0.74
CA MET A 144 -7.52 -3.69 0.30
C MET A 144 -7.32 -4.94 -0.57
N ALA A 145 -7.77 -6.10 -0.10
CA ALA A 145 -7.67 -7.35 -0.86
C ALA A 145 -8.43 -7.28 -2.19
N GLU A 146 -9.62 -6.67 -2.23
CA GLU A 146 -10.37 -6.45 -3.47
C GLU A 146 -9.64 -5.53 -4.46
N ARG A 147 -8.96 -4.49 -3.98
CA ARG A 147 -8.12 -3.63 -4.84
C ARG A 147 -6.93 -4.40 -5.41
N GLU A 148 -6.24 -5.19 -4.60
CA GLU A 148 -5.14 -6.04 -5.05
C GLU A 148 -5.59 -7.06 -6.10
N LEU A 149 -6.71 -7.76 -5.84
CA LEU A 149 -7.28 -8.73 -6.78
C LEU A 149 -7.68 -8.08 -8.10
N ARG A 150 -8.31 -6.89 -8.07
CA ARG A 150 -8.62 -6.13 -9.28
C ARG A 150 -7.36 -5.73 -10.04
N ALA A 151 -6.31 -5.27 -9.35
CA ALA A 151 -5.05 -4.93 -9.98
C ALA A 151 -4.44 -6.13 -10.73
N TRP A 152 -4.54 -7.34 -10.15
CA TRP A 152 -4.06 -8.58 -10.75
C TRP A 152 -4.96 -9.10 -11.88
N ALA A 153 -6.28 -9.00 -11.74
CA ALA A 153 -7.23 -9.42 -12.79
C ALA A 153 -7.05 -8.60 -14.08
N VAL A 154 -6.92 -7.28 -13.95
CA VAL A 154 -6.61 -6.40 -15.10
C VAL A 154 -5.21 -6.68 -15.65
N GLN A 155 -4.31 -7.36 -14.93
CA GLN A 155 -3.03 -7.81 -15.47
C GLN A 155 -3.18 -9.08 -16.30
N ALA A 156 -4.02 -10.02 -15.86
CA ALA A 156 -4.30 -11.27 -16.59
C ALA A 156 -5.07 -11.04 -17.90
N GLU A 157 -5.93 -10.01 -17.99
CA GLU A 157 -6.67 -9.68 -19.22
C GLU A 157 -5.82 -8.92 -20.26
N ASN A 158 -4.70 -8.32 -19.85
CA ASN A 158 -3.79 -7.57 -20.72
C ASN A 158 -2.54 -8.36 -21.13
N ASP A 159 -2.47 -9.64 -20.77
CA ASP A 159 -1.42 -10.60 -21.13
C ASP A 159 -1.92 -11.57 -22.21
#